data_AF-A0A2I1IF57-F1
#
_entry.id   AF-A0A2I1IF57-F1
#
_cell.length_a   1.000
_cell.length_b   1.000
_cell.length_c   1.000
_cell.angle_alpha   90.00
_cell.angle_beta   90.00
_cell.angle_gamma   90.00
#
_symmetry.space_group_name_H-M   'P 1'
#
loop_
_entity.id
_entity.type
_entity.pdbx_description
1 polymer ?
#
loop_
_entity_poly.entity_id
_entity_poly.type
_entity_poly.pdbx_seq_one_letter_code
_entity_poly.pdbx_strand_id
1 'polypeptide(L)'
;MPSSVPNTLIAPAMGRIAFRVLLPAALGAIGLFVSAISGPGSVGFYAATFFTAAVWFVSWLLAGQRDAFTGNYLRESARGMALGLGLVAVFIVGAMGVRFVPTLAVPVVELLANMATSTVWLTLVTLVVNGIGEEMFFRGVAQSEFDRSLKPSMAIISQIALYIAVTATMGVPLLFVAALLIGGFATMEVKRSNRLISAAVMHLTWGVGMALLLPVFIH
;
A
#
# COMPACT_ATOMS: atom_id res chain seq x y z
N MET A 1 -39.20 -3.83 16.37
CA MET A 1 -38.73 -2.49 16.77
C MET A 1 -37.33 -2.30 16.19
N PRO A 2 -37.06 -1.26 15.39
CA PRO A 2 -35.71 -1.00 14.94
C PRO A 2 -34.92 -0.40 16.11
N SER A 3 -33.87 -1.09 16.54
CA SER A 3 -32.93 -0.62 17.55
C SER A 3 -32.19 0.60 17.00
N SER A 4 -32.60 1.81 17.41
CA SER A 4 -31.87 3.04 17.13
C SER A 4 -30.56 3.03 17.91
N VAL A 5 -29.46 2.80 17.20
CA VAL A 5 -28.11 3.04 17.75
C VAL A 5 -28.05 4.52 18.15
N PRO A 6 -27.66 4.89 19.37
CA PRO A 6 -27.65 6.28 19.81
C PRO A 6 -26.73 7.14 18.92
N ASN A 7 -27.26 8.24 18.36
CA ASN A 7 -26.53 9.21 17.54
C ASN A 7 -25.23 9.74 18.19
N THR A 8 -25.10 9.64 19.52
CA THR A 8 -23.96 10.13 20.30
C THR A 8 -22.67 9.33 20.11
N LEU A 9 -22.73 8.06 19.66
CA LEU A 9 -21.54 7.23 19.42
C LEU A 9 -21.03 7.32 17.98
N ILE A 10 -21.85 7.80 17.04
CA ILE A 10 -21.55 7.84 15.60
C ILE A 10 -20.66 9.05 15.25
N ALA A 11 -20.98 10.24 15.77
CA ALA A 11 -20.20 11.45 15.50
C ALA A 11 -18.72 11.37 15.94
N PRO A 12 -18.39 10.80 17.12
CA PRO A 12 -16.99 10.59 17.52
C PRO A 12 -16.24 9.58 16.63
N ALA A 13 -16.93 8.56 16.11
CA ALA A 13 -16.34 7.57 15.20
C ALA A 13 -16.03 8.19 13.83
N MET A 14 -16.96 8.98 13.28
CA MET A 14 -16.75 9.70 12.02
C MET A 14 -15.61 10.72 12.11
N GLY A 15 -15.50 11.46 13.22
CA GLY A 15 -14.40 12.40 13.45
C GLY A 15 -13.03 11.71 13.48
N ARG A 16 -12.93 10.52 14.10
CA ARG A 16 -11.69 9.73 14.09
C ARG A 16 -11.34 9.23 12.69
N ILE A 17 -12.29 8.67 11.95
CA ILE A 17 -12.03 8.19 10.58
C ILE A 17 -11.59 9.35 9.68
N ALA A 18 -12.27 10.49 9.76
CA ALA A 18 -11.90 11.67 8.99
C ALA A 18 -10.45 12.11 9.27
N PHE A 19 -10.09 12.27 10.54
CA PHE A 19 -8.78 12.80 10.93
C PHE A 19 -7.64 11.78 10.85
N ARG A 20 -7.87 10.52 11.24
CA ARG A 20 -6.83 9.48 11.31
C ARG A 20 -6.66 8.67 10.03
N VAL A 21 -7.67 8.69 9.15
CA VAL A 21 -7.68 7.87 7.94
C VAL A 21 -7.80 8.75 6.70
N LEU A 22 -8.90 9.49 6.54
CA LEU A 22 -9.16 10.19 5.28
C LEU A 22 -8.18 11.34 5.02
N LEU A 23 -7.83 12.12 6.05
CA LEU A 23 -6.87 13.20 5.92
C LEU A 23 -5.46 12.70 5.53
N PRO A 24 -4.83 11.76 6.26
CA PRO A 24 -3.56 11.20 5.82
C PRO A 24 -3.63 10.49 4.47
N ALA A 25 -4.72 9.77 4.19
CA ALA A 25 -4.91 9.13 2.88
C ALA A 25 -4.91 10.15 1.75
N ALA A 26 -5.58 11.29 1.93
CA ALA A 26 -5.58 12.39 0.96
C ALA A 26 -4.19 13.01 0.78
N LEU A 27 -3.47 13.26 1.88
CA LEU A 27 -2.10 13.79 1.82
C LEU A 27 -1.14 12.81 1.12
N GLY A 28 -1.19 11.53 1.47
CA GLY A 28 -0.39 10.51 0.80
C GLY A 28 -0.78 10.35 -0.67
N ALA A 29 -2.06 10.42 -1.01
CA ALA A 29 -2.53 10.40 -2.39
C ALA A 29 -1.99 11.57 -3.23
N ILE A 30 -1.88 12.77 -2.63
CA ILE A 30 -1.22 13.93 -3.25
C ILE A 30 0.27 13.65 -3.46
N GLY A 31 0.96 13.13 -2.45
CA GLY A 31 2.37 12.77 -2.56
C GLY A 31 2.64 11.73 -3.65
N LEU A 32 1.81 10.69 -3.73
CA LEU A 32 1.87 9.68 -4.80
C LEU A 32 1.61 10.29 -6.18
N PHE A 33 0.58 11.13 -6.33
CA PHE A 33 0.30 11.83 -7.59
C PHE A 33 1.46 12.70 -8.03
N VAL A 34 2.00 13.54 -7.13
CA VAL A 34 3.15 14.41 -7.42
C VAL A 34 4.38 13.58 -7.79
N SER A 35 4.60 12.43 -7.13
CA SER A 35 5.69 11.53 -7.49
C SER A 35 5.51 10.93 -8.90
N ALA A 36 4.28 10.55 -9.26
CA ALA A 36 3.98 9.93 -10.55
C ALA A 36 4.15 10.89 -11.74
N ILE A 37 3.85 12.18 -11.56
CA ILE A 37 4.05 13.21 -12.60
C ILE A 37 5.46 13.83 -12.58
N SER A 38 6.32 13.44 -11.63
CA SER A 38 7.69 13.92 -11.55
C SER A 38 8.61 13.16 -12.50
N GLY A 39 9.67 13.81 -12.98
CA GLY A 39 10.66 13.16 -13.83
C GLY A 39 11.35 11.98 -13.13
N PRO A 40 11.73 10.91 -13.85
CA PRO A 40 12.38 9.73 -13.26
C PRO A 40 13.66 10.09 -12.51
N GLY A 41 13.79 9.62 -11.26
CA GLY A 41 14.96 9.90 -10.42
C GLY A 41 15.20 11.38 -10.10
N SER A 42 14.20 12.23 -10.29
CA SER A 42 14.31 13.67 -10.00
C SER A 42 14.20 13.98 -8.50
N VAL A 43 14.66 15.17 -8.11
CA VAL A 43 14.45 15.69 -6.74
C VAL A 43 12.96 15.76 -6.40
N GLY A 44 12.10 16.11 -7.37
CA GLY A 44 10.64 16.15 -7.18
C GLY A 44 10.06 14.78 -6.83
N PHE A 45 10.48 13.73 -7.57
CA PHE A 45 10.10 12.35 -7.29
C PHE A 45 10.50 11.93 -5.86
N TYR A 46 11.75 12.15 -5.47
CA TYR A 46 12.22 11.75 -4.14
C TYR A 46 11.58 12.57 -3.03
N ALA A 47 11.42 13.88 -3.19
CA ALA A 47 10.74 14.72 -2.21
C ALA A 47 9.29 14.26 -1.98
N ALA A 48 8.55 13.98 -3.06
CA ALA A 48 7.16 13.54 -2.99
C ALA A 48 7.01 12.14 -2.37
N THR A 49 7.89 11.20 -2.73
CA THR A 49 7.87 9.84 -2.16
C THR A 49 8.28 9.81 -0.69
N PHE A 50 9.26 10.62 -0.26
CA PHE A 50 9.60 10.75 1.16
C PHE A 50 8.52 11.49 1.96
N PHE A 51 7.87 12.50 1.37
CA PHE A 51 6.70 13.14 1.97
C PHE A 51 5.58 12.11 2.22
N THR A 52 5.28 11.28 1.22
CA THR A 52 4.27 10.21 1.33
C THR A 52 4.61 9.25 2.48
N ALA A 53 5.86 8.76 2.53
CA ALA A 53 6.34 7.92 3.60
C ALA A 53 6.22 8.58 4.99
N ALA A 54 6.56 9.87 5.09
CA ALA A 54 6.44 10.63 6.33
C ALA A 54 4.99 10.73 6.80
N VAL A 55 4.03 10.98 5.89
CA VAL A 55 2.60 11.00 6.20
C VAL A 55 2.14 9.65 6.79
N TRP A 56 2.54 8.55 6.16
CA TRP A 56 2.22 7.21 6.64
C TRP A 56 2.80 6.92 8.01
N PHE A 57 4.09 7.20 8.19
CA PHE A 57 4.79 6.96 9.43
C PHE A 57 4.24 7.82 10.57
N VAL A 58 4.02 9.12 10.34
CA VAL A 58 3.44 10.03 11.35
C VAL A 58 2.03 9.58 11.75
N SER A 59 1.20 9.14 10.78
CA SER A 59 -0.14 8.63 11.09
C SER A 59 -0.08 7.41 12.00
N TRP A 60 0.84 6.49 11.74
CA TRP A 60 1.08 5.34 12.62
C TRP A 60 1.69 5.75 13.97
N LEU A 61 2.56 6.76 14.02
CA LEU A 61 3.04 7.35 15.28
C LEU A 61 1.92 8.01 16.09
N LEU A 62 0.83 8.46 15.48
CA LEU A 62 -0.27 9.08 16.22
C LEU A 62 -1.37 8.10 16.63
N ALA A 63 -1.62 7.06 15.82
CA ALA A 63 -2.79 6.19 16.00
C ALA A 63 -2.52 4.68 15.88
N GLY A 64 -1.31 4.27 15.50
CA GLY A 64 -0.94 2.88 15.29
C GLY A 64 -0.60 2.13 16.58
N GLN A 65 -0.77 0.81 16.56
CA GLN A 65 -0.38 -0.08 17.65
C GLN A 65 1.15 -0.24 17.71
N ARG A 66 1.74 -0.13 18.91
CA ARG A 66 3.21 -0.17 19.10
C ARG A 66 3.80 -1.57 19.06
N ASP A 67 2.99 -2.56 19.37
CA ASP A 67 3.36 -3.97 19.31
C ASP A 67 3.10 -4.58 17.91
N ALA A 68 2.75 -3.75 16.91
CA ALA A 68 2.47 -4.17 15.54
C ALA A 68 3.58 -5.01 14.88
N PHE A 69 4.85 -4.80 15.26
CA PHE A 69 6.01 -5.52 14.73
C PHE A 69 6.58 -6.56 15.72
N THR A 70 5.78 -7.01 16.67
CA THR A 70 6.17 -8.05 17.63
C THR A 70 5.63 -9.42 17.23
N GLY A 71 6.12 -10.50 17.87
CA GLY A 71 5.69 -11.87 17.63
C GLY A 71 6.80 -12.75 17.06
N ASN A 72 6.43 -13.88 16.45
CA ASN A 72 7.39 -14.81 15.87
C ASN A 72 7.90 -14.27 14.52
N TYR A 73 8.94 -13.45 14.56
CA TYR A 73 9.49 -12.77 13.39
C TYR A 73 9.87 -13.73 12.26
N LEU A 74 10.50 -14.87 12.57
CA LEU A 74 10.94 -15.83 11.55
C LEU A 74 9.77 -16.46 10.82
N ARG A 75 8.76 -16.94 11.56
CA ARG A 75 7.56 -17.56 10.97
C ARG A 75 6.77 -16.56 10.13
N GLU A 76 6.56 -15.37 10.65
CA GLU A 76 5.76 -14.33 10.00
C GLU A 76 6.49 -13.77 8.76
N SER A 77 7.81 -13.60 8.83
CA SER A 77 8.62 -13.21 7.66
C SER A 77 8.61 -14.28 6.58
N ALA A 78 8.79 -15.56 6.95
CA ALA A 78 8.76 -16.66 5.98
C ALA A 78 7.41 -16.76 5.27
N ARG A 79 6.31 -16.58 6.00
CA ARG A 79 4.96 -16.56 5.45
C ARG A 79 4.75 -15.37 4.51
N GLY A 80 5.12 -14.17 4.95
CA GLY A 80 5.03 -12.95 4.14
C GLY A 80 5.83 -13.11 2.84
N MET A 81 7.05 -13.62 2.93
CA MET A 81 7.92 -13.85 1.78
C MET A 81 7.29 -14.87 0.80
N ALA A 82 6.73 -15.98 1.29
CA ALA A 82 6.07 -16.96 0.44
C ALA A 82 4.86 -16.36 -0.31
N LEU A 83 4.03 -15.56 0.37
CA LEU A 83 2.92 -14.85 -0.26
C LEU A 83 3.42 -13.82 -1.28
N GLY A 84 4.46 -13.07 -0.95
CA GLY A 84 5.06 -12.07 -1.82
C GLY A 84 5.64 -12.68 -3.09
N LEU A 85 6.37 -13.78 -2.99
CA LEU A 85 6.88 -14.54 -4.14
C LEU A 85 5.75 -15.10 -5.01
N GLY A 86 4.67 -15.60 -4.39
CA GLY A 86 3.47 -16.01 -5.11
C GLY A 86 2.84 -14.88 -5.90
N LEU A 87 2.74 -13.69 -5.30
CA LEU A 87 2.26 -12.48 -5.99
C LEU A 87 3.21 -12.06 -7.11
N VAL A 88 4.53 -12.09 -6.92
CA VAL A 88 5.50 -11.82 -8.00
C VAL A 88 5.22 -12.75 -9.19
N ALA A 89 5.10 -14.05 -8.95
CA ALA A 89 4.82 -15.02 -10.01
C ALA A 89 3.51 -14.70 -10.76
N VAL A 90 2.43 -14.40 -10.04
CA VAL A 90 1.13 -14.00 -10.64
C VAL A 90 1.28 -12.75 -11.50
N PHE A 91 1.99 -11.73 -11.02
CA PHE A 91 2.15 -10.47 -11.73
C PHE A 91 3.06 -10.59 -12.95
N ILE A 92 4.11 -11.40 -12.89
CA ILE A 92 4.97 -11.67 -14.06
C ILE A 92 4.19 -12.41 -15.14
N VAL A 93 3.39 -13.42 -14.78
CA VAL A 93 2.50 -14.11 -15.74
C VAL A 93 1.49 -13.14 -16.34
N GLY A 94 0.90 -12.26 -15.52
CA GLY A 94 0.01 -11.20 -16.00
C GLY A 94 0.71 -10.23 -16.96
N ALA A 95 1.93 -9.80 -16.65
CA ALA A 95 2.75 -8.91 -17.47
C ALA A 95 3.01 -9.51 -18.86
N MET A 96 3.31 -10.80 -18.94
CA MET A 96 3.50 -11.50 -20.22
C MET A 96 2.26 -11.48 -21.13
N GLY A 97 1.06 -11.40 -20.54
CA GLY A 97 -0.20 -11.26 -21.27
C GLY A 97 -0.50 -9.81 -21.68
N VAL A 98 -0.31 -8.85 -20.78
CA VAL A 98 -0.69 -7.44 -21.01
C VAL A 98 0.36 -6.60 -21.71
N ARG A 99 1.61 -7.09 -21.86
CA ARG A 99 2.70 -6.38 -22.56
C ARG A 99 2.37 -5.97 -24.00
N PHE A 100 1.40 -6.63 -24.63
CA PHE A 100 0.96 -6.30 -25.99
C PHE A 100 -0.16 -5.25 -26.05
N VAL A 101 -0.57 -4.71 -24.90
CA VAL A 101 -1.62 -3.69 -24.77
C VAL A 101 -0.97 -2.38 -24.32
N PRO A 102 -0.65 -1.45 -25.23
CA PRO A 102 0.14 -0.26 -24.91
C PRO A 102 -0.47 0.61 -23.80
N THR A 103 -1.79 0.73 -23.78
CA THR A 103 -2.52 1.49 -22.75
C THR A 103 -2.35 0.93 -21.33
N LEU A 104 -1.92 -0.32 -21.19
CA LEU A 104 -1.61 -0.95 -19.91
C LEU A 104 -0.11 -1.02 -19.65
N ALA A 105 0.69 -1.31 -20.69
CA ALA A 105 2.13 -1.51 -20.57
C ALA A 105 2.91 -0.21 -20.39
N VAL A 106 2.60 0.83 -21.17
CA VAL A 106 3.35 2.09 -21.18
C VAL A 106 3.39 2.77 -19.80
N PRO A 107 2.28 2.91 -19.06
CA PRO A 107 2.33 3.50 -17.71
C PRO A 107 3.20 2.72 -16.72
N VAL A 108 3.33 1.40 -16.90
CA VAL A 108 4.20 0.55 -16.07
C VAL A 108 5.66 0.77 -16.45
N VAL A 109 5.98 0.87 -17.74
CA VAL A 109 7.35 1.18 -18.21
C VAL A 109 7.77 2.56 -17.72
N GLU A 110 6.90 3.56 -17.81
CA GLU A 110 7.15 4.92 -17.31
C GLU A 110 7.39 4.94 -15.79
N LEU A 111 6.60 4.18 -15.02
CA LEU A 111 6.83 4.03 -13.58
C LEU A 111 8.19 3.40 -13.28
N LEU A 112 8.56 2.34 -14.02
CA LEU A 112 9.83 1.63 -13.88
C LEU A 112 11.03 2.41 -14.42
N ALA A 113 10.85 3.52 -15.14
CA ALA A 113 11.95 4.38 -15.57
C ALA A 113 12.79 4.88 -14.37
N ASN A 114 12.19 4.99 -13.17
CA ASN A 114 12.90 5.31 -11.92
C ASN A 114 13.94 4.26 -11.50
N MET A 115 13.86 3.04 -12.02
CA MET A 115 14.80 1.94 -11.77
C MET A 115 15.98 1.94 -12.75
N ALA A 116 15.91 2.73 -13.83
CA ALA A 116 16.94 2.82 -14.86
C ALA A 116 17.81 4.10 -14.74
N THR A 117 17.76 4.78 -13.59
CA THR A 117 18.53 6.01 -13.34
C THR A 117 19.82 5.72 -12.56
N SER A 118 20.77 6.67 -12.58
CA SER A 118 21.98 6.61 -11.74
C SER A 118 21.67 6.64 -10.22
N THR A 119 20.46 7.04 -9.84
CA THR A 119 19.98 7.14 -8.46
C THR A 119 19.09 5.95 -8.05
N VAL A 120 19.14 4.82 -8.78
CA VAL A 120 18.33 3.62 -8.50
C VAL A 120 18.38 3.16 -7.05
N TRP A 121 19.52 3.30 -6.35
CA TRP A 121 19.64 2.95 -4.93
C TRP A 121 18.68 3.78 -4.06
N LEU A 122 18.48 5.06 -4.39
CA LEU A 122 17.57 5.94 -3.67
C LEU A 122 16.12 5.59 -3.99
N THR A 123 15.83 5.18 -5.23
CA THR A 123 14.52 4.62 -5.62
C THR A 123 14.20 3.35 -4.83
N LEU A 124 15.18 2.46 -4.63
CA LEU A 124 15.00 1.26 -3.80
C LEU A 124 14.75 1.62 -2.33
N VAL A 125 15.46 2.62 -1.80
CA VAL A 125 15.22 3.13 -0.44
C VAL A 125 13.80 3.68 -0.31
N THR A 126 13.35 4.54 -1.23
CA THR A 126 11.99 5.09 -1.16
C THR A 126 10.93 4.01 -1.31
N LEU A 127 11.15 3.02 -2.18
CA LEU A 127 10.27 1.86 -2.32
C LEU A 127 10.15 1.09 -1.00
N VAL A 128 11.27 0.75 -0.35
CA VAL A 128 11.25 0.00 0.92
C VAL A 128 10.58 0.80 2.03
N VAL A 129 10.93 2.08 2.17
CA VAL A 129 10.38 2.95 3.20
C VAL A 129 8.88 3.18 2.98
N ASN A 130 8.43 3.40 1.74
CA ASN A 130 7.01 3.52 1.44
C ASN A 130 6.27 2.19 1.63
N GLY A 131 6.82 1.05 1.21
CA GLY A 131 6.18 -0.25 1.43
C GLY A 131 5.91 -0.55 2.91
N ILE A 132 6.88 -0.25 3.78
CA ILE A 132 6.68 -0.36 5.24
C ILE A 132 5.65 0.68 5.73
N GLY A 133 5.76 1.93 5.29
CA GLY A 133 4.87 3.01 5.66
C GLY A 133 3.42 2.72 5.27
N GLU A 134 3.18 2.22 4.06
CA GLU A 134 1.85 1.83 3.59
C GLU A 134 1.23 0.77 4.51
N GLU A 135 1.96 -0.26 4.92
CA GLU A 135 1.44 -1.24 5.87
C GLU A 135 1.18 -0.63 7.26
N MET A 136 2.06 0.24 7.73
CA MET A 136 1.87 0.98 8.98
C MET A 136 0.58 1.83 8.96
N PHE A 137 0.29 2.50 7.85
CA PHE A 137 -0.90 3.33 7.72
C PHE A 137 -2.15 2.52 7.38
N PHE A 138 -2.18 1.85 6.22
CA PHE A 138 -3.37 1.19 5.70
C PHE A 138 -3.81 0.02 6.56
N ARG A 139 -2.87 -0.73 7.13
CA ARG A 139 -3.18 -1.92 7.95
C ARG A 139 -3.04 -1.62 9.45
N GLY A 140 -2.05 -0.83 9.84
CA GLY A 140 -1.84 -0.47 11.24
C GLY A 140 -2.82 0.58 11.77
N VAL A 141 -3.26 1.54 10.95
CA VAL A 141 -4.17 2.62 11.36
C VAL A 141 -5.55 2.45 10.72
N ALA A 142 -5.65 2.53 9.40
CA ALA A 142 -6.94 2.59 8.69
C ALA A 142 -7.79 1.34 8.94
N GLN A 143 -7.22 0.16 8.74
CA GLN A 143 -7.90 -1.10 9.04
C GLN A 143 -8.34 -1.19 10.50
N SER A 144 -7.53 -0.72 11.45
CA SER A 144 -7.88 -0.73 12.87
C SER A 144 -9.07 0.19 13.19
N GLU A 145 -9.15 1.38 12.57
CA GLU A 145 -10.28 2.30 12.74
C GLU A 145 -11.54 1.73 12.06
N PHE A 146 -11.41 1.14 10.87
CA PHE A 146 -12.53 0.48 10.20
C PHE A 146 -13.05 -0.72 10.99
N ASP A 147 -12.18 -1.58 11.51
CA ASP A 147 -12.57 -2.74 12.32
C ASP A 147 -13.25 -2.33 13.63
N ARG A 148 -12.94 -1.15 14.19
CA ARG A 148 -13.60 -0.61 15.39
C ARG A 148 -14.95 0.05 15.09
N SER A 149 -15.15 0.57 13.88
CA SER A 149 -16.29 1.44 13.58
C SER A 149 -17.29 0.84 12.60
N LEU A 150 -16.94 -0.24 11.89
CA LEU A 150 -17.77 -0.86 10.86
C LEU A 150 -17.98 -2.35 11.14
N LYS A 151 -18.99 -2.94 10.47
CA LYS A 151 -19.17 -4.40 10.44
C LYS A 151 -17.97 -5.08 9.75
N PRO A 152 -17.60 -6.33 10.10
CA PRO A 152 -16.41 -6.98 9.56
C PRO A 152 -16.29 -6.98 8.03
N SER A 153 -17.38 -7.24 7.31
CA SER A 153 -17.38 -7.20 5.84
C SER A 153 -17.17 -5.79 5.29
N MET A 154 -17.82 -4.79 5.88
CA MET A 154 -17.67 -3.40 5.50
C MET A 154 -16.26 -2.88 5.81
N ALA A 155 -15.65 -3.30 6.91
CA ALA A 155 -14.29 -2.91 7.26
C ALA A 155 -13.27 -3.38 6.21
N ILE A 156 -13.39 -4.63 5.73
CA ILE A 156 -12.53 -5.16 4.65
C ILE A 156 -12.76 -4.38 3.35
N ILE A 157 -14.02 -4.17 2.97
CA ILE A 157 -14.37 -3.45 1.73
C ILE A 157 -13.84 -2.02 1.79
N SER A 158 -14.05 -1.30 2.89
CA SER A 158 -13.57 0.08 3.08
C SER A 158 -12.05 0.16 3.08
N GLN A 159 -11.35 -0.84 3.65
CA GLN A 159 -9.89 -0.90 3.60
C GLN A 159 -9.39 -1.02 2.16
N ILE A 160 -9.90 -2.02 1.42
CA ILE A 160 -9.45 -2.29 0.06
C ILE A 160 -9.82 -1.12 -0.86
N ALA A 161 -11.03 -0.58 -0.71
CA ALA A 161 -11.48 0.58 -1.48
C ALA A 161 -10.61 1.82 -1.22
N LEU A 162 -10.23 2.08 0.04
CA LEU A 162 -9.34 3.18 0.38
C LEU A 162 -7.96 2.99 -0.26
N TYR A 163 -7.40 1.78 -0.17
CA TYR A 163 -6.09 1.49 -0.76
C TYR A 163 -6.11 1.67 -2.28
N ILE A 164 -7.11 1.11 -2.96
CA ILE A 164 -7.34 1.31 -4.39
C ILE A 164 -7.46 2.80 -4.74
N ALA A 165 -8.28 3.55 -4.00
CA ALA A 165 -8.51 4.97 -4.29
C ALA A 165 -7.23 5.81 -4.17
N VAL A 166 -6.40 5.53 -3.15
CA VAL A 166 -5.11 6.22 -2.97
C VAL A 166 -4.11 5.79 -4.06
N THR A 167 -3.97 4.50 -4.33
CA THR A 167 -3.04 4.01 -5.36
C THR A 167 -3.43 4.48 -6.77
N ALA A 168 -4.73 4.63 -7.05
CA ALA A 168 -5.22 5.11 -8.34
C ALA A 168 -4.71 6.52 -8.71
N THR A 169 -4.30 7.34 -7.73
CA THR A 169 -3.74 8.66 -8.02
C THR A 169 -2.40 8.61 -8.74
N MET A 170 -1.71 7.46 -8.75
CA MET A 170 -0.51 7.26 -9.55
C MET A 170 -0.78 7.15 -11.05
N GLY A 171 -2.04 7.02 -11.47
CA GLY A 171 -2.42 7.01 -12.89
C GLY A 171 -2.01 5.75 -13.67
N VAL A 172 -1.56 4.69 -13.00
CA VAL A 172 -1.15 3.43 -13.63
C VAL A 172 -2.30 2.40 -13.52
N PRO A 173 -3.01 2.05 -14.60
CA PRO A 173 -4.20 1.19 -14.52
C PRO A 173 -3.95 -0.19 -13.89
N LEU A 174 -2.79 -0.80 -14.19
CA LEU A 174 -2.43 -2.11 -13.64
C LEU A 174 -2.19 -2.08 -12.12
N LEU A 175 -1.95 -0.90 -11.52
CA LEU A 175 -1.88 -0.78 -10.07
C LEU A 175 -3.24 -0.95 -9.39
N PHE A 176 -4.37 -0.88 -10.12
CA PHE A 176 -5.67 -1.28 -9.56
C PHE A 176 -5.67 -2.77 -9.18
N VAL A 177 -5.13 -3.62 -10.06
CA VAL A 177 -5.02 -5.07 -9.82
C VAL A 177 -4.01 -5.34 -8.69
N ALA A 178 -2.89 -4.60 -8.66
CA ALA A 178 -1.93 -4.62 -7.55
C ALA A 178 -2.60 -4.25 -6.23
N ALA A 179 -3.29 -3.12 -6.18
CA ALA A 179 -3.97 -2.63 -4.99
C ALA A 179 -5.04 -3.60 -4.51
N LEU A 180 -5.78 -4.25 -5.40
CA LEU A 180 -6.77 -5.26 -5.00
C LEU A 180 -6.12 -6.50 -4.36
N LEU A 181 -5.11 -7.08 -5.04
CA LEU A 181 -4.49 -8.33 -4.59
C LEU A 181 -3.64 -8.12 -3.33
N ILE A 182 -2.72 -7.16 -3.36
CA ILE A 182 -1.87 -6.81 -2.20
C ILE A 182 -2.76 -6.28 -1.08
N GLY A 183 -3.73 -5.41 -1.42
CA GLY A 183 -4.87 -4.98 -0.62
C GLY A 183 -5.41 -6.08 0.27
N GLY A 184 -6.05 -7.04 -0.39
CA GLY A 184 -6.72 -8.17 0.22
C GLY A 184 -5.77 -9.05 1.03
N PHE A 185 -4.64 -9.49 0.45
CA PHE A 185 -3.73 -10.40 1.15
C PHE A 185 -3.14 -9.77 2.42
N ALA A 186 -2.70 -8.52 2.36
CA ALA A 186 -2.17 -7.83 3.53
C ALA A 186 -3.25 -7.65 4.61
N THR A 187 -4.46 -7.26 4.22
CA THR A 187 -5.59 -7.15 5.17
C THR A 187 -5.91 -8.48 5.84
N MET A 188 -5.90 -9.59 5.10
CA MET A 188 -6.10 -10.93 5.65
C MET A 188 -4.97 -11.33 6.61
N GLU A 189 -3.71 -11.04 6.28
CA GLU A 189 -2.57 -11.35 7.15
C GLU A 189 -2.61 -10.58 8.47
N VAL A 190 -3.04 -9.31 8.44
CA VAL A 190 -3.23 -8.52 9.66
C VAL A 190 -4.44 -8.99 10.46
N LYS A 191 -5.54 -9.39 9.82
CA LYS A 191 -6.67 -10.01 10.54
C LYS A 191 -6.29 -11.34 11.20
N ARG A 192 -5.41 -12.12 10.57
CA ARG A 192 -4.95 -13.41 11.10
C ARG A 192 -4.04 -13.23 12.33
N SER A 193 -3.10 -12.30 12.26
CA SER A 193 -2.01 -12.20 13.24
C SER A 193 -2.16 -11.04 14.23
N ASN A 194 -2.96 -10.02 13.90
CA ASN A 194 -2.95 -8.69 14.51
C ASN A 194 -1.53 -8.05 14.53
N ARG A 195 -0.66 -8.47 13.59
CA ARG A 195 0.72 -7.99 13.41
C ARG A 195 0.94 -7.55 11.97
N LEU A 196 1.94 -6.70 11.75
CA LEU A 196 2.30 -6.15 10.45
C LEU A 196 3.47 -6.91 9.78
N ILE A 197 4.19 -7.78 10.49
CA ILE A 197 5.42 -8.42 9.98
C ILE A 197 5.15 -9.16 8.65
N SER A 198 4.18 -10.06 8.62
CA SER A 198 3.88 -10.85 7.41
C SER A 198 3.42 -9.96 6.24
N ALA A 199 2.54 -8.98 6.50
CA ALA A 199 2.07 -8.05 5.49
C ALA A 199 3.20 -7.16 4.93
N ALA A 200 4.07 -6.62 5.80
CA ALA A 200 5.21 -5.81 5.39
C ALA A 200 6.23 -6.62 4.58
N VAL A 201 6.59 -7.83 5.03
CA VAL A 201 7.52 -8.69 4.29
C VAL A 201 6.92 -9.11 2.95
N MET A 202 5.62 -9.43 2.89
CA MET A 202 4.92 -9.72 1.65
C MET A 202 4.98 -8.54 0.67
N HIS A 203 4.63 -7.34 1.15
CA HIS A 203 4.65 -6.13 0.35
C HIS A 203 6.06 -5.86 -0.17
N LEU A 204 7.08 -5.87 0.69
CA LEU A 204 8.47 -5.62 0.29
C LEU A 204 8.99 -6.67 -0.70
N THR A 205 8.69 -7.95 -0.47
CA THR A 205 9.08 -9.04 -1.37
C THR A 205 8.47 -8.83 -2.76
N TRP A 206 7.18 -8.47 -2.81
CA TRP A 206 6.51 -8.14 -4.06
C TRP A 206 7.09 -6.88 -4.70
N GLY A 207 7.17 -5.76 -3.97
CA GLY A 207 7.59 -4.46 -4.51
C GLY A 207 9.01 -4.48 -5.04
N VAL A 208 9.96 -5.02 -4.27
CA VAL A 208 11.36 -5.18 -4.71
C VAL A 208 11.44 -6.18 -5.85
N GLY A 209 10.71 -7.30 -5.76
CA GLY A 209 10.65 -8.30 -6.83
C GLY A 209 10.16 -7.71 -8.16
N MET A 210 9.05 -6.97 -8.15
CA MET A 210 8.51 -6.32 -9.35
C MET A 210 9.45 -5.23 -9.86
N ALA A 211 10.03 -4.41 -8.99
CA ALA A 211 10.95 -3.35 -9.40
C ALA A 211 12.19 -3.89 -10.14
N LEU A 212 12.68 -5.08 -9.77
CA LEU A 212 13.87 -5.70 -10.35
C LEU A 212 13.56 -6.64 -11.52
N LEU A 213 12.48 -7.44 -11.43
CA LEU A 213 12.18 -8.48 -12.41
C LEU A 213 11.30 -7.98 -13.56
N LEU A 214 10.33 -7.10 -13.29
CA LEU A 214 9.36 -6.67 -14.30
C LEU A 214 10.02 -6.02 -15.54
N PRO A 215 11.08 -5.19 -15.41
CA PRO A 215 11.77 -4.63 -16.57
C PRO A 215 12.33 -5.67 -17.56
N VAL A 216 12.48 -6.94 -17.15
CA VAL A 216 12.96 -8.03 -18.02
C VAL A 216 11.85 -8.59 -18.92
N PHE A 217 10.58 -8.38 -18.56
CA PHE A 217 9.43 -8.99 -19.23
C PHE A 217 8.54 -7.98 -19.98
N ILE A 218 8.67 -6.69 -19.65
CA ILE A 218 7.90 -5.59 -20.26
C ILE A 218 8.85 -4.53 -20.80
N HIS A 219 8.69 -4.18 -22.08
CA HIS A 219 9.47 -3.20 -22.82
C HIS A 219 8.54 -2.35 -23.68
#